data_AF-A0A522EA92-F1
#
_entry.id   AF-A0A522EA92-F1
#
_cell.length_a   1.000
_cell.length_b   1.000
_cell.length_c   1.000
_cell.angle_alpha   90.00
_cell.angle_beta   90.00
_cell.angle_gamma   90.00
#
_symmetry.space_group_name_H-M   'P 1'
#
loop_
_entity.id
_entity.type
_entity.pdbx_description
1 polymer ?
#
loop_
_entity_poly.entity_id
_entity_poly.type
_entity_poly.pdbx_seq_one_letter_code
_entity_poly.pdbx_strand_id
1 'polypeptide(L)'
;LVKKRWTKWFLVVGPAPEDRLYSDAIKRSAKRFNIDIVAEKTWEHTFDARRTAQADVAVFSQVEDDYDVLVVADEQGLFGEYLDYRTWLPRPVAGTQGLTATGWHRTHEQWGAVQIQNRFKDQAGRWMEEQDYAAYLAVRAVGEAATRVGSNELPAIKDYLFSEKLALQGYKGNPLSFRAWDGQLRQPVLLAAPRSLVAVAPIEGFLHPKTELDTLGYDQPESHCQWTKK
;
A
#
# COMPACT_ATOMS: atom_id res chain seq x y z
N LEU A 1 -1.67 7.44 9.72
CA LEU A 1 -1.16 7.40 11.12
C LEU A 1 -0.80 8.81 11.61
N VAL A 2 0.12 9.52 10.97
CA VAL A 2 0.52 10.91 11.30
C VAL A 2 -0.66 11.88 11.50
N LYS A 3 -1.67 11.88 10.63
CA LYS A 3 -2.89 12.72 10.77
C LYS A 3 -3.61 12.50 12.11
N LYS A 4 -3.53 11.30 12.68
CA LYS A 4 -4.10 10.93 13.98
C LYS A 4 -3.12 11.16 15.15
N ARG A 5 -1.93 11.71 14.88
CA ARG A 5 -0.84 11.92 15.83
C ARG A 5 -0.34 10.62 16.50
N TRP A 6 -0.44 9.49 15.79
CA TRP A 6 0.18 8.24 16.20
C TRP A 6 1.63 8.23 15.71
N THR A 7 2.52 8.78 16.52
CA THR A 7 3.92 9.05 16.16
C THR A 7 4.91 8.13 16.84
N LYS A 8 4.46 7.27 17.77
CA LYS A 8 5.27 6.20 18.38
C LYS A 8 4.81 4.85 17.86
N TRP A 9 5.66 4.15 17.14
CA TRP A 9 5.34 2.88 16.50
C TRP A 9 6.11 1.73 17.16
N PHE A 10 5.42 0.62 17.37
CA PHE A 10 6.05 -0.66 17.65
C PHE A 10 6.01 -1.51 16.37
N LEU A 11 7.18 -1.78 15.79
CA LEU A 11 7.30 -2.54 14.54
C LEU A 11 7.54 -4.03 14.84
N VAL A 12 6.71 -4.89 14.27
CA VAL A 12 6.87 -6.34 14.30
C VAL A 12 7.17 -6.85 12.88
N VAL A 13 8.26 -7.59 12.72
CA VAL A 13 8.75 -8.05 11.42
C VAL A 13 8.81 -9.58 11.39
N GLY A 14 8.27 -10.17 10.33
CA GLY A 14 8.42 -11.60 10.08
C GLY A 14 9.83 -11.98 9.60
N PRO A 15 10.14 -13.28 9.55
CA PRO A 15 11.48 -13.75 9.18
C PRO A 15 11.71 -13.81 7.67
N ALA A 16 10.68 -13.62 6.84
CA ALA A 16 10.81 -13.77 5.40
C ALA A 16 11.58 -12.58 4.78
N PRO A 17 12.33 -12.77 3.68
CA PRO A 17 12.98 -11.67 2.98
C PRO A 17 12.01 -10.55 2.56
N GLU A 18 10.77 -10.91 2.20
CA GLU A 18 9.73 -9.97 1.81
C GLU A 18 9.29 -9.09 2.98
N ASP A 19 9.18 -9.66 4.19
CA ASP A 19 8.87 -8.92 5.42
C ASP A 19 9.93 -7.87 5.71
N ARG A 20 11.21 -8.21 5.47
CA ARG A 20 12.32 -7.26 5.62
C ARG A 20 12.20 -6.12 4.62
N LEU A 21 11.92 -6.39 3.36
CA LEU A 21 11.71 -5.36 2.33
C LEU A 21 10.56 -4.42 2.70
N TYR A 22 9.46 -4.98 3.22
CA TYR A 22 8.34 -4.19 3.72
C TYR A 22 8.75 -3.34 4.93
N SER A 23 9.46 -3.93 5.89
CA SER A 23 9.93 -3.23 7.10
C SER A 23 10.86 -2.06 6.74
N ASP A 24 11.74 -2.22 5.76
CA ASP A 24 12.63 -1.17 5.28
C ASP A 24 11.83 -0.02 4.63
N ALA A 25 10.77 -0.35 3.89
CA ALA A 25 9.85 0.64 3.34
C ALA A 25 9.08 1.41 4.44
N ILE A 26 8.66 0.72 5.50
CA ILE A 26 8.02 1.32 6.68
C ILE A 26 8.98 2.25 7.42
N LYS A 27 10.22 1.80 7.70
CA LYS A 27 11.25 2.60 8.38
C LYS A 27 11.60 3.85 7.59
N ARG A 28 11.70 3.76 6.27
CA ARG A 28 11.89 4.93 5.39
C ARG A 28 10.75 5.93 5.56
N SER A 29 9.49 5.47 5.51
CA SER A 29 8.33 6.33 5.73
C SER A 29 8.31 6.94 7.13
N ALA A 30 8.64 6.15 8.16
CA ALA A 30 8.74 6.63 9.53
C ALA A 30 9.75 7.79 9.65
N LYS A 31 10.95 7.62 9.08
CA LYS A 31 11.96 8.68 9.02
C LYS A 31 11.45 9.92 8.28
N ARG A 32 10.82 9.75 7.11
CA ARG A 32 10.28 10.87 6.32
C ARG A 32 9.24 11.70 7.08
N PHE A 33 8.43 11.05 7.92
CA PHE A 33 7.37 11.70 8.68
C PHE A 33 7.74 11.97 10.15
N ASN A 34 9.02 11.87 10.51
CA ASN A 34 9.51 12.07 11.87
C ASN A 34 8.74 11.24 12.93
N ILE A 35 8.56 9.97 12.62
CA ILE A 35 7.93 8.98 13.49
C ILE A 35 9.02 8.22 14.24
N ASP A 36 8.77 8.01 15.53
CA ASP A 36 9.64 7.27 16.42
C ASP A 36 9.25 5.79 16.43
N ILE A 37 10.18 4.91 16.08
CA ILE A 37 9.99 3.47 16.22
C ILE A 37 10.57 3.10 17.59
N VAL A 38 9.71 3.11 18.61
CA VAL A 38 10.11 2.91 20.02
C VAL A 38 10.51 1.48 20.32
N ALA A 39 10.05 0.53 19.50
CA ALA A 39 10.44 -0.87 19.59
C ALA A 39 10.38 -1.52 18.21
N GLU A 40 11.30 -2.45 17.98
CA GLU A 40 11.29 -3.34 16.83
C GLU A 40 11.56 -4.77 17.31
N LYS A 41 10.69 -5.72 16.95
CA LYS A 41 10.87 -7.14 17.30
C LYS A 41 10.64 -8.02 16.08
N THR A 42 11.44 -9.07 15.98
CA THR A 42 11.24 -10.14 15.00
C THR A 42 10.28 -11.18 15.56
N TRP A 43 9.30 -11.59 14.77
CA TRP A 43 8.45 -12.73 15.11
C TRP A 43 9.14 -14.04 14.70
N GLU A 44 9.53 -14.85 15.69
CA GLU A 44 10.16 -16.15 15.43
C GLU A 44 9.09 -17.26 15.38
N HIS A 45 9.18 -18.19 14.43
CA HIS A 45 8.27 -19.34 14.30
C HIS A 45 8.38 -20.38 15.43
N THR A 46 9.06 -20.06 16.52
CA THR A 46 9.38 -20.98 17.62
C THR A 46 8.27 -21.09 18.67
N PHE A 47 7.16 -20.37 18.50
CA PHE A 47 6.01 -20.47 19.42
C PHE A 47 5.38 -21.87 19.35
N ASP A 48 5.68 -22.67 20.38
CA ASP A 48 5.22 -24.02 20.59
C ASP A 48 3.70 -24.11 20.38
N ALA A 49 3.26 -24.93 19.43
CA ALA A 49 1.85 -25.15 19.07
C ALA A 49 0.95 -25.58 20.24
N ARG A 50 1.53 -25.92 21.40
CA ARG A 50 0.82 -26.23 22.66
C ARG A 50 0.44 -25.00 23.48
N ARG A 51 1.01 -23.81 23.20
CA ARG A 51 0.62 -22.55 23.83
C ARG A 51 -0.46 -21.87 22.99
N THR A 52 -1.50 -21.36 23.65
CA THR A 52 -2.53 -20.58 22.96
C THR A 52 -1.92 -19.27 22.46
N ALA A 53 -2.11 -18.92 21.19
CA ALA A 53 -1.64 -17.67 20.59
C ALA A 53 -1.93 -16.41 21.44
N GLN A 54 -3.04 -16.42 22.20
CA GLN A 54 -3.41 -15.33 23.10
C GLN A 54 -2.41 -15.08 24.23
N ALA A 55 -1.80 -16.12 24.80
CA ALA A 55 -0.83 -15.97 25.90
C ALA A 55 0.53 -15.47 25.38
N ASP A 56 0.99 -15.99 24.25
CA ASP A 56 2.29 -15.66 23.70
C ASP A 56 2.31 -14.27 23.03
N VAL A 57 1.24 -13.86 22.34
CA VAL A 57 1.17 -12.53 21.71
C VAL A 57 1.19 -11.41 22.77
N ALA A 58 0.43 -11.56 23.86
CA ALA A 58 0.40 -10.57 24.92
C ALA A 58 1.78 -10.39 25.57
N VAL A 59 2.50 -11.49 25.83
CA VAL A 59 3.86 -11.42 26.40
C VAL A 59 4.86 -10.87 25.37
N PHE A 60 4.80 -11.33 24.12
CA PHE A 60 5.66 -10.86 23.04
C PHE A 60 5.57 -9.33 22.85
N SER A 61 4.36 -8.79 22.94
CA SER A 61 4.07 -7.36 22.72
C SER A 61 4.25 -6.48 23.96
N GLN A 62 4.77 -7.02 25.07
CA GLN A 62 5.28 -6.20 26.18
C GLN A 62 6.58 -5.52 25.76
N VAL A 63 6.57 -4.19 25.81
CA VAL A 63 7.71 -3.31 25.52
C VAL A 63 7.82 -2.29 26.65
N GLU A 64 9.03 -1.76 26.88
CA GLU A 64 9.28 -0.80 27.97
C GLU A 64 8.60 0.54 27.69
N ASP A 65 8.72 1.03 26.46
CA ASP A 65 8.14 2.29 26.02
C ASP A 65 6.69 2.13 25.54
N ASP A 66 5.86 3.14 25.82
CA ASP A 66 4.50 3.21 25.28
C ASP A 66 4.52 3.52 23.77
N TYR A 67 3.55 2.97 23.03
CA TYR A 67 3.39 3.13 21.58
C TYR A 67 1.93 3.40 21.23
N ASP A 68 1.71 4.11 20.12
CA ASP A 68 0.37 4.50 19.68
C ASP A 68 -0.27 3.43 18.78
N VAL A 69 0.54 2.73 17.98
CA VAL A 69 0.12 1.77 16.96
C VAL A 69 1.16 0.68 16.81
N LEU A 70 0.70 -0.57 16.67
CA LEU A 70 1.54 -1.68 16.28
C LEU A 70 1.56 -1.76 14.75
N VAL A 71 2.74 -1.77 14.15
CA VAL A 71 2.93 -1.89 12.70
C VAL A 71 3.49 -3.27 12.37
N VAL A 72 2.85 -3.99 11.46
CA VAL A 72 3.21 -5.38 11.10
C VAL A 72 3.80 -5.43 9.70
N ALA A 73 4.91 -6.14 9.58
CA ALA A 73 5.50 -6.59 8.33
C ALA A 73 5.44 -8.13 8.26
N ASP A 74 4.37 -8.64 7.67
CA ASP A 74 4.05 -10.06 7.48
C ASP A 74 3.33 -10.22 6.13
N GLU A 75 4.11 -10.12 5.04
CA GLU A 75 3.60 -10.13 3.65
C GLU A 75 2.87 -11.44 3.32
N GLN A 76 3.28 -12.55 3.95
CA GLN A 76 2.66 -13.86 3.74
C GLN A 76 1.46 -14.11 4.66
N GLY A 77 1.20 -13.25 5.64
CA GLY A 77 0.08 -13.36 6.57
C GLY A 77 0.16 -14.57 7.51
N LEU A 78 1.38 -14.94 7.94
CA LEU A 78 1.61 -16.11 8.79
C LEU A 78 1.30 -15.86 10.28
N PHE A 79 1.40 -14.62 10.75
CA PHE A 79 1.22 -14.29 12.17
C PHE A 79 0.48 -12.98 12.47
N GLY A 80 0.47 -12.01 11.55
CA GLY A 80 -0.01 -10.66 11.82
C GLY A 80 -1.48 -10.59 12.25
N GLU A 81 -2.33 -11.49 11.74
CA GLU A 81 -3.74 -11.63 12.12
C GLU A 81 -3.93 -12.03 13.60
N TYR A 82 -2.92 -12.65 14.23
CA TYR A 82 -2.99 -12.97 15.64
C TYR A 82 -2.75 -11.74 16.52
N LEU A 83 -2.08 -10.69 16.03
CA LEU A 83 -1.74 -9.52 16.82
C LEU A 83 -2.97 -8.66 17.14
N ASP A 84 -3.90 -8.53 16.19
CA ASP A 84 -5.11 -7.73 16.39
C ASP A 84 -5.92 -8.26 17.59
N TYR A 85 -6.30 -7.36 18.49
CA TYR A 85 -7.00 -7.63 19.76
C TYR A 85 -6.26 -8.50 20.80
N ARG A 86 -4.99 -8.90 20.58
CA ARG A 86 -4.27 -9.80 21.51
C ARG A 86 -2.97 -9.22 22.06
N THR A 87 -2.61 -8.00 21.68
CA THR A 87 -1.44 -7.29 22.21
C THR A 87 -1.60 -6.91 23.68
N TRP A 88 -0.47 -6.69 24.37
CA TRP A 88 -0.44 -6.26 25.78
C TRP A 88 -1.17 -4.95 26.01
N LEU A 89 -0.86 -3.94 25.18
CA LEU A 89 -1.57 -2.68 25.17
C LEU A 89 -2.67 -2.75 24.12
N PRO A 90 -3.87 -2.21 24.39
CA PRO A 90 -4.99 -2.21 23.46
C PRO A 90 -4.79 -1.14 22.37
N ARG A 91 -3.84 -1.38 21.46
CA ARG A 91 -3.46 -0.46 20.39
C ARG A 91 -3.96 -0.94 19.04
N PRO A 92 -4.29 -0.02 18.11
CA PRO A 92 -4.62 -0.39 16.73
C PRO A 92 -3.43 -1.06 16.04
N VAL A 93 -3.74 -1.92 15.08
CA VAL A 93 -2.77 -2.58 14.19
C VAL A 93 -2.81 -1.96 12.79
N ALA A 94 -1.65 -1.76 12.19
CA ALA A 94 -1.50 -1.27 10.81
C ALA A 94 -0.36 -1.99 10.09
N GLY A 95 -0.23 -1.78 8.79
CA GLY A 95 0.84 -2.35 7.97
C GLY A 95 0.30 -3.39 7.02
N THR A 96 0.83 -4.60 7.06
CA THR A 96 0.36 -5.73 6.25
C THR A 96 -1.02 -6.22 6.72
N GLN A 97 -1.34 -6.12 8.03
CA GLN A 97 -2.66 -6.41 8.60
C GLN A 97 -3.27 -5.20 9.33
N GLY A 98 -4.55 -5.31 9.67
CA GLY A 98 -5.31 -4.23 10.32
C GLY A 98 -5.61 -3.11 9.32
N LEU A 99 -5.06 -1.91 9.57
CA LEU A 99 -5.12 -0.81 8.61
C LEU A 99 -4.01 -0.94 7.55
N THR A 100 -4.40 -1.40 6.36
CA THR A 100 -3.49 -1.71 5.25
C THR A 100 -3.57 -0.67 4.14
N ALA A 101 -2.43 -0.33 3.57
CA ALA A 101 -2.33 0.48 2.36
C ALA A 101 -2.34 -0.46 1.13
N THR A 102 -3.33 -0.34 0.26
CA THR A 102 -3.54 -1.26 -0.87
C THR A 102 -3.91 -0.54 -2.18
N GLY A 103 -3.51 -1.12 -3.30
CA GLY A 103 -3.90 -0.71 -4.64
C GLY A 103 -5.39 -0.92 -4.94
N TRP A 104 -6.08 -1.87 -4.32
CA TRP A 104 -7.53 -2.06 -4.53
C TRP A 104 -8.17 -2.78 -3.35
N HIS A 105 -9.44 -2.46 -3.06
CA HIS A 105 -10.17 -3.14 -2.01
C HIS A 105 -11.64 -3.29 -2.38
N ARG A 106 -12.24 -4.42 -2.02
CA ARG A 106 -13.62 -4.76 -2.43
C ARG A 106 -14.70 -3.81 -1.91
N THR A 107 -14.39 -3.03 -0.89
CA THR A 107 -15.33 -2.04 -0.33
C THR A 107 -15.13 -0.65 -0.93
N HIS A 108 -14.34 -0.54 -2.00
CA HIS A 108 -14.20 0.68 -2.74
C HIS A 108 -15.37 0.87 -3.69
N GLU A 109 -16.21 1.86 -3.41
CA GLU A 109 -17.48 2.06 -4.11
C GLU A 109 -17.54 3.40 -4.87
N GLN A 110 -16.56 4.28 -4.66
CA GLN A 110 -16.57 5.62 -5.25
C GLN A 110 -16.06 5.64 -6.70
N TRP A 111 -16.34 6.72 -7.43
CA TRP A 111 -15.83 7.00 -8.78
C TRP A 111 -16.11 5.89 -9.81
N GLY A 112 -17.22 5.16 -9.64
CA GLY A 112 -17.62 4.06 -10.52
C GLY A 112 -16.97 2.71 -10.19
N ALA A 113 -16.23 2.60 -9.09
CA ALA A 113 -15.58 1.35 -8.68
C ALA A 113 -16.56 0.18 -8.54
N VAL A 114 -17.79 0.42 -8.05
CA VAL A 114 -18.84 -0.60 -7.99
C VAL A 114 -19.08 -1.27 -9.35
N GLN A 115 -19.00 -0.51 -10.44
CA GLN A 115 -19.29 -1.02 -11.78
C GLN A 115 -18.25 -2.03 -12.25
N ILE A 116 -16.96 -1.72 -12.09
CA ILE A 116 -15.89 -2.64 -12.46
C ILE A 116 -15.90 -3.87 -11.55
N GLN A 117 -16.18 -3.71 -10.27
CA GLN A 117 -16.24 -4.82 -9.34
C GLN A 117 -17.37 -5.79 -9.66
N ASN A 118 -18.57 -5.29 -9.95
CA ASN A 118 -19.70 -6.13 -10.33
C ASN A 118 -19.40 -6.87 -11.63
N ARG A 119 -18.86 -6.18 -12.66
CA ARG A 119 -18.45 -6.82 -13.91
C ARG A 119 -17.40 -7.91 -13.71
N PHE A 120 -16.41 -7.65 -12.86
CA PHE A 120 -15.39 -8.64 -12.53
C PHE A 120 -16.02 -9.84 -11.81
N LYS A 121 -16.90 -9.60 -10.83
CA LYS A 121 -17.57 -10.65 -10.07
C LYS A 121 -18.47 -11.51 -10.95
N ASP A 122 -19.21 -10.92 -11.88
CA ASP A 122 -20.06 -11.64 -12.83
C ASP A 122 -19.22 -12.55 -13.75
N GLN A 123 -18.00 -12.14 -14.09
CA GLN A 123 -17.10 -12.89 -14.96
C GLN A 123 -16.27 -13.95 -14.21
N ALA A 124 -15.77 -13.63 -13.02
CA ALA A 124 -14.80 -14.45 -12.29
C ALA A 124 -15.40 -15.22 -11.10
N GLY A 125 -16.64 -14.92 -10.69
CA GLY A 125 -17.31 -15.56 -9.55
C GLY A 125 -16.78 -15.15 -8.17
N ARG A 126 -15.82 -14.23 -8.10
CA ARG A 126 -15.22 -13.71 -6.84
C ARG A 126 -15.04 -12.20 -6.89
N TRP A 127 -14.76 -11.58 -5.74
CA TRP A 127 -14.42 -10.16 -5.67
C TRP A 127 -13.04 -9.89 -6.30
N MET A 128 -12.89 -8.70 -6.87
CA MET A 128 -11.63 -8.22 -7.43
C MET A 128 -10.62 -7.97 -6.31
N GLU A 129 -9.41 -8.53 -6.46
CA GLU A 129 -8.28 -8.32 -5.57
C GLU A 129 -7.31 -7.29 -6.16
N GLU A 130 -6.28 -6.92 -5.39
CA GLU A 130 -5.30 -5.92 -5.80
C GLU A 130 -4.58 -6.28 -7.12
N GLN A 131 -4.21 -7.55 -7.27
CA GLN A 131 -3.52 -8.08 -8.45
C GLN A 131 -4.43 -8.03 -9.69
N ASP A 132 -5.72 -8.30 -9.53
CA ASP A 132 -6.70 -8.23 -10.63
C ASP A 132 -6.88 -6.79 -11.12
N TYR A 133 -6.99 -5.84 -10.18
CA TYR A 133 -7.07 -4.43 -10.51
C TYR A 133 -5.78 -3.94 -11.20
N ALA A 134 -4.61 -4.36 -10.71
CA ALA A 134 -3.33 -4.04 -11.35
C ALA A 134 -3.24 -4.59 -12.78
N ALA A 135 -3.68 -5.84 -13.00
CA ALA A 135 -3.73 -6.45 -14.33
C ALA A 135 -4.70 -5.72 -15.27
N TYR A 136 -5.91 -5.39 -14.77
CA TYR A 136 -6.87 -4.57 -15.50
C TYR A 136 -6.25 -3.24 -15.95
N LEU A 137 -5.55 -2.56 -15.05
CA LEU A 137 -4.92 -1.28 -15.33
C LEU A 137 -3.78 -1.38 -16.33
N ALA A 138 -2.96 -2.42 -16.25
CA ALA A 138 -1.90 -2.65 -17.22
C ALA A 138 -2.46 -2.77 -18.64
N VAL A 139 -3.49 -3.61 -18.83
CA VAL A 139 -4.14 -3.78 -20.13
C VAL A 139 -4.83 -2.48 -20.58
N ARG A 140 -5.53 -1.79 -19.66
CA ARG A 140 -6.20 -0.52 -19.96
C ARG A 140 -5.20 0.56 -20.38
N ALA A 141 -4.04 0.62 -19.74
CA ALA A 141 -3.00 1.59 -20.05
C ALA A 141 -2.50 1.45 -21.49
N VAL A 142 -2.13 0.22 -21.87
CA VAL A 142 -1.66 -0.09 -23.23
C VAL A 142 -2.76 0.17 -24.26
N GLY A 143 -4.00 -0.25 -23.98
CA GLY A 143 -5.14 -0.04 -24.87
C GLY A 143 -5.51 1.44 -25.07
N GLU A 144 -5.49 2.24 -24.00
CA GLU A 144 -5.69 3.69 -24.09
C GLU A 144 -4.59 4.32 -24.95
N ALA A 145 -3.33 3.96 -24.71
CA ALA A 145 -2.20 4.49 -25.47
C ALA A 145 -2.33 4.17 -26.97
N ALA A 146 -2.53 2.90 -27.32
CA ALA A 146 -2.70 2.45 -28.71
C ALA A 146 -3.86 3.19 -29.42
N THR A 147 -4.99 3.37 -28.72
CA THR A 147 -6.16 4.09 -29.24
C THR A 147 -5.85 5.56 -29.48
N ARG A 148 -5.12 6.21 -28.56
CA ARG A 148 -4.80 7.65 -28.62
C ARG A 148 -3.79 7.98 -29.72
N VAL A 149 -2.83 7.10 -29.95
CA VAL A 149 -1.84 7.27 -31.03
C VAL A 149 -2.31 6.74 -32.37
N GLY A 150 -3.35 5.90 -32.40
CA GLY A 150 -3.85 5.28 -33.63
C GLY A 150 -2.84 4.31 -34.25
N SER A 151 -2.05 3.62 -33.42
CA SER A 151 -0.93 2.77 -33.85
C SER A 151 -0.72 1.60 -32.88
N ASN A 152 -0.22 0.49 -33.42
CA ASN A 152 0.24 -0.68 -32.68
C ASN A 152 1.77 -0.73 -32.54
N GLU A 153 2.49 0.29 -33.02
CA GLU A 153 3.93 0.37 -32.95
C GLU A 153 4.42 0.66 -31.52
N LEU A 154 5.34 -0.18 -31.04
CA LEU A 154 5.85 -0.11 -29.67
C LEU A 154 6.42 1.27 -29.30
N PRO A 155 7.25 1.95 -30.13
CA PRO A 155 7.78 3.27 -29.79
C PRO A 155 6.68 4.31 -29.57
N ALA A 156 5.68 4.36 -30.45
CA ALA A 156 4.57 5.32 -30.34
C ALA A 156 3.74 5.09 -29.07
N ILE A 157 3.45 3.82 -28.74
CA ILE A 157 2.72 3.45 -27.52
C ILE A 157 3.52 3.81 -26.27
N LYS A 158 4.81 3.43 -26.22
CA LYS A 158 5.71 3.70 -25.10
C LYS A 158 5.84 5.21 -24.85
N ASP A 159 6.05 5.98 -25.91
CA ASP A 159 6.22 7.44 -25.81
C ASP A 159 4.96 8.10 -25.26
N TYR A 160 3.78 7.67 -25.71
CA TYR A 160 2.52 8.18 -25.17
C TYR A 160 2.30 7.77 -23.71
N LEU A 161 2.55 6.50 -23.35
CA LEU A 161 2.40 5.99 -21.98
C LEU A 161 3.21 6.79 -20.97
N PHE A 162 4.44 7.17 -21.32
CA PHE A 162 5.32 7.96 -20.44
C PHE A 162 5.32 9.46 -20.77
N SER A 163 4.28 9.93 -21.46
CA SER A 163 4.07 11.36 -21.71
C SER A 163 3.16 11.99 -20.65
N GLU A 164 3.27 13.31 -20.49
CA GLU A 164 2.36 14.10 -19.64
C GLU A 164 0.93 14.15 -20.18
N LYS A 165 0.70 13.67 -21.41
CA LYS A 165 -0.63 13.62 -22.04
C LYS A 165 -1.46 12.41 -21.59
N LEU A 166 -0.82 11.41 -20.97
CA LEU A 166 -1.53 10.24 -20.48
C LEU A 166 -2.37 10.62 -19.26
N ALA A 167 -3.67 10.32 -19.33
CA ALA A 167 -4.61 10.43 -18.22
C ALA A 167 -5.47 9.17 -18.15
N LEU A 168 -5.08 8.21 -17.32
CA LEU A 168 -5.79 6.95 -17.16
C LEU A 168 -6.92 7.06 -16.15
N GLN A 169 -8.10 6.58 -16.52
CA GLN A 169 -9.22 6.42 -15.60
C GLN A 169 -9.07 5.12 -14.82
N GLY A 170 -8.73 5.24 -13.53
CA GLY A 170 -8.50 4.11 -12.63
C GLY A 170 -9.55 3.92 -11.54
N TYR A 171 -10.72 4.56 -11.63
CA TYR A 171 -11.78 4.48 -10.59
C TYR A 171 -11.32 4.95 -9.19
N LYS A 172 -10.36 5.87 -9.12
CA LYS A 172 -9.77 6.38 -7.86
C LYS A 172 -9.90 7.91 -7.69
N GLY A 173 -10.79 8.54 -8.46
CA GLY A 173 -11.10 9.96 -8.34
C GLY A 173 -10.09 10.92 -8.97
N ASN A 174 -8.85 10.49 -9.14
CA ASN A 174 -7.80 11.23 -9.84
C ASN A 174 -7.39 10.52 -11.13
N PRO A 175 -7.06 11.27 -12.20
CA PRO A 175 -6.38 10.70 -13.36
C PRO A 175 -5.04 10.09 -12.96
N LEU A 176 -4.76 8.87 -13.44
CA LEU A 176 -3.49 8.19 -13.18
C LEU A 176 -2.51 8.47 -14.32
N SER A 177 -1.22 8.52 -14.00
CA SER A 177 -0.12 8.75 -14.94
C SER A 177 1.10 7.93 -14.53
N PHE A 178 2.06 7.75 -15.43
CA PHE A 178 3.35 7.17 -15.05
C PHE A 178 4.37 8.27 -14.79
N ARG A 179 5.16 8.10 -13.73
CA ARG A 179 6.24 9.02 -13.36
C ARG A 179 7.35 8.97 -14.39
N ALA A 180 7.86 10.15 -14.75
CA ALA A 180 8.89 10.26 -15.76
C ALA A 180 10.27 9.74 -15.30
N TRP A 181 10.53 9.70 -13.99
CA TRP A 181 11.86 9.39 -13.43
C TRP A 181 12.05 7.93 -13.01
N ASP A 182 10.98 7.18 -12.72
CA ASP A 182 11.05 5.78 -12.30
C ASP A 182 10.03 4.87 -13.00
N GLY A 183 9.15 5.43 -13.85
CA GLY A 183 8.12 4.68 -14.56
C GLY A 183 7.01 4.14 -13.66
N GLN A 184 6.97 4.49 -12.38
CA GLN A 184 5.95 4.00 -11.45
C GLN A 184 4.60 4.67 -11.74
N LEU A 185 3.52 3.89 -11.61
CA LEU A 185 2.15 4.41 -11.70
C LEU A 185 1.87 5.35 -10.53
N ARG A 186 1.64 6.62 -10.84
CA ARG A 186 1.15 7.63 -9.92
C ARG A 186 -0.35 7.44 -9.73
N GLN A 187 -0.74 6.99 -8.53
CA GLN A 187 -2.15 6.73 -8.21
C GLN A 187 -2.48 6.96 -6.74
N PRO A 188 -3.75 7.24 -6.41
CA PRO A 188 -4.23 7.16 -5.04
C PRO A 188 -4.06 5.74 -4.48
N VAL A 189 -3.79 5.66 -3.17
CA VAL A 189 -3.65 4.40 -2.43
C VAL A 189 -4.83 4.30 -1.46
N LEU A 190 -5.49 3.16 -1.42
CA LEU A 190 -6.60 2.93 -0.50
C LEU A 190 -6.04 2.57 0.87
N LEU A 191 -6.60 3.14 1.92
CA LEU A 191 -6.38 2.70 3.30
C LEU A 191 -7.61 1.91 3.72
N ALA A 192 -7.45 0.60 3.92
CA ALA A 192 -8.54 -0.32 4.18
C ALA A 192 -8.30 -1.12 5.46
N ALA A 193 -9.38 -1.42 6.16
CA ALA A 193 -9.46 -2.48 7.15
C ALA A 193 -10.05 -3.75 6.48
N PRO A 194 -10.03 -4.93 7.12
CA PRO A 194 -10.39 -6.20 6.45
C PRO A 194 -11.78 -6.22 5.77
N ARG A 195 -12.71 -5.38 6.23
CA ARG A 195 -14.07 -5.30 5.71
C ARG A 195 -14.57 -3.88 5.47
N SER A 196 -13.69 -2.88 5.44
CA SER A 196 -14.12 -1.50 5.21
C SER A 196 -13.03 -0.65 4.60
N LEU A 197 -13.44 0.33 3.79
CA LEU A 197 -12.55 1.38 3.33
C LEU A 197 -12.51 2.44 4.43
N VAL A 198 -11.31 2.85 4.84
CA VAL A 198 -11.10 3.85 5.90
C VAL A 198 -10.86 5.22 5.28
N ALA A 199 -10.00 5.29 4.28
CA ALA A 199 -9.68 6.53 3.56
C ALA A 199 -9.04 6.23 2.20
N VAL A 200 -8.87 7.28 1.40
CA VAL A 200 -8.08 7.24 0.16
C VAL A 200 -6.97 8.27 0.31
N ALA A 201 -5.72 7.83 0.15
CA ALA A 201 -4.54 8.69 0.17
C ALA A 201 -4.26 9.23 -1.24
N PRO A 202 -3.76 10.47 -1.41
CA PRO A 202 -3.19 11.36 -0.39
C PRO A 202 -4.21 11.89 0.61
N ILE A 203 -3.81 11.98 1.88
CA ILE A 203 -4.68 12.52 2.94
C ILE A 203 -4.59 14.04 2.90
N GLU A 204 -5.73 14.72 3.10
CA GLU A 204 -5.77 16.17 3.15
C GLU A 204 -4.77 16.74 4.18
N GLY A 205 -3.95 17.68 3.71
CA GLY A 205 -2.86 18.32 4.46
C GLY A 205 -1.46 17.80 4.12
N PHE A 206 -1.35 16.73 3.31
CA PHE A 206 -0.08 16.27 2.75
C PHE A 206 0.13 16.90 1.38
N LEU A 207 0.84 18.03 1.36
CA LEU A 207 1.05 18.84 0.16
C LEU A 207 2.35 18.47 -0.55
N HIS A 208 2.37 18.63 -1.87
CA HIS A 208 3.55 18.50 -2.69
C HIS A 208 3.50 19.52 -3.83
N PRO A 209 4.63 20.17 -4.21
CA PRO A 209 4.63 21.34 -5.11
C PRO A 209 4.07 21.07 -6.51
N LYS A 210 4.15 19.83 -7.01
CA LYS A 210 3.66 19.47 -8.36
C LYS A 210 2.28 18.81 -8.33
N THR A 211 2.12 17.82 -7.48
CA THR A 211 0.90 17.01 -7.33
C THR A 211 0.95 16.28 -6.02
N GLU A 212 -0.15 16.26 -5.27
CA GLU A 212 -0.25 15.57 -3.98
C GLU A 212 0.01 14.06 -4.10
N LEU A 213 -0.19 13.45 -5.27
CA LEU A 213 0.11 12.03 -5.50
C LEU A 213 1.60 11.71 -5.36
N ASP A 214 2.48 12.68 -5.53
CA ASP A 214 3.92 12.51 -5.31
C ASP A 214 4.32 12.57 -3.82
N THR A 215 3.35 12.76 -2.92
CA THR A 215 3.55 12.46 -1.50
C THR A 215 3.58 10.95 -1.20
N LEU A 216 3.11 10.12 -2.13
CA LEU A 216 3.02 8.67 -1.97
C LEU A 216 4.26 7.99 -2.58
N GLY A 217 5.04 7.29 -1.77
CA GLY A 217 6.27 6.64 -2.21
C GLY A 217 7.43 7.64 -2.38
N TYR A 218 8.45 7.24 -3.15
CA TYR A 218 9.62 8.07 -3.40
C TYR A 218 9.26 9.30 -4.24
N ASP A 219 9.72 10.48 -3.84
CA ASP A 219 9.69 11.67 -4.69
C ASP A 219 10.88 11.66 -5.67
N GLN A 220 10.80 12.47 -6.73
CA GLN A 220 11.82 12.59 -7.77
C GLN A 220 13.24 12.86 -7.22
N PRO A 221 13.46 13.76 -6.23
CA PRO A 221 14.79 14.00 -5.66
C PRO A 221 15.29 12.86 -4.76
N GLU A 222 14.38 12.03 -4.25
CA GLU A 222 14.70 10.88 -3.39
C GLU A 222 15.02 9.63 -4.22
N SER A 223 14.65 9.61 -5.50
CA SER A 223 14.85 8.48 -6.39
C SER A 223 16.29 8.41 -6.90
N HIS A 224 16.92 7.24 -6.73
CA HIS A 224 18.19 6.90 -7.38
C HIS A 224 17.99 6.25 -8.76
N CYS A 225 16.74 6.08 -9.21
CA CYS A 225 16.45 5.52 -10.52
C CYS A 225 16.88 6.51 -11.62
N GLN A 226 17.75 6.07 -12.52
CA GLN A 226 18.19 6.85 -13.68
C GLN A 226 17.46 6.38 -14.93
N TRP A 227 16.13 6.38 -14.90
CA TRP A 227 15.32 6.04 -16.06
C TRP A 227 15.51 7.09 -17.15
N THR A 228 16.42 6.81 -18.09
CA THR A 228 16.61 7.63 -19.28
C THR A 228 15.64 7.14 -20.36
N LYS A 229 14.84 8.05 -20.93
CA LYS A 229 14.08 7.79 -22.16
C LYS A 229 15.09 7.48 -23.28
N LYS A 230 15.44 6.21 -23.46
CA LYS A 230 16.02 5.69 -24.70
C LYS A 230 14.93 5.39 -25.70
#